data_AF-A0A5B8FIM6-F1
#
_entry.id   AF-A0A5B8FIM6-F1
#
_cell.length_a   1.000
_cell.length_b   1.000
_cell.length_c   1.000
_cell.angle_alpha   90.00
_cell.angle_beta   90.00
_cell.angle_gamma   90.00
#
_symmetry.space_group_name_H-M   'P 1'
#
loop_
_entity.id
_entity.type
_entity.pdbx_description
1 polymer ?
#
loop_
_entity_poly.entity_id
_entity_poly.type
_entity_poly.pdbx_seq_one_letter_code
_entity_poly.pdbx_strand_id
1 'polypeptide(L)'
;MCYWISGRDEIACPGTTTPDRLRAFVAEREIPFSDEIVRQAADCLDSPLAGGSAMGWITLTSFTAHPHRLWALLDYAMHFAQTDAELELIAINLAEPILGHYGSLMVHFEQRAGADLAFARMLTGAWRYRMSDDVWRRLRRLQAGVPDPLPCRIPAEAGDGHMGHTLSARERAQADKGLYRRDAAGNWRMRSGR
;
A
#
# COMPACT_ATOMS: atom_id res chain seq x y z
N MET A 1 -15.53 -6.61 0.54
CA MET A 1 -14.83 -5.60 1.37
C MET A 1 -13.52 -6.22 1.85
N CYS A 2 -12.41 -5.49 1.83
CA CYS A 2 -11.12 -6.02 2.25
C CYS A 2 -10.91 -5.81 3.76
N TYR A 3 -10.43 -6.83 4.49
CA TYR A 3 -10.37 -6.82 5.97
C TYR A 3 -9.57 -5.63 6.52
N TRP A 4 -8.38 -5.39 5.96
CA TRP A 4 -7.45 -4.40 6.48
C TRP A 4 -7.86 -2.94 6.24
N ILE A 5 -8.58 -2.65 5.15
CA ILE A 5 -9.08 -1.28 4.87
C ILE A 5 -10.34 -0.94 5.67
N SER A 6 -11.01 -1.92 6.28
CA SER A 6 -12.27 -1.68 6.99
C SER A 6 -12.12 -0.88 8.30
N GLY A 7 -10.89 -0.59 8.74
CA GLY A 7 -10.59 0.13 10.00
C GLY A 7 -10.98 -0.63 11.28
N ARG A 8 -11.57 -1.83 11.16
CA ARG A 8 -12.10 -2.59 12.30
C ARG A 8 -11.04 -3.39 13.06
N ASP A 9 -9.83 -3.46 12.52
CA ASP A 9 -8.70 -4.07 13.22
C ASP A 9 -8.20 -3.21 14.39
N GLU A 10 -8.56 -1.92 14.43
CA GLU A 10 -8.19 -0.97 15.49
C GLU A 10 -8.96 -1.22 16.81
N ILE A 11 -10.08 -1.93 16.78
CA ILE A 11 -10.83 -2.30 17.99
C ILE A 11 -10.43 -3.71 18.42
N ALA A 12 -9.18 -3.86 18.85
CA ALA A 12 -8.81 -4.95 19.73
C ALA A 12 -9.51 -4.71 21.07
N CYS A 13 -10.72 -5.26 21.25
CA CYS A 13 -11.28 -5.39 22.60
C CYS A 13 -10.26 -6.16 23.45
N PRO A 14 -9.89 -5.68 24.64
CA PRO A 14 -8.98 -6.41 25.53
C PRO A 14 -9.48 -7.86 25.70
N GLY A 15 -8.66 -8.83 25.25
CA GLY A 15 -8.97 -10.26 25.34
C GLY A 15 -9.47 -10.94 24.05
N THR A 16 -9.56 -10.26 22.89
CA THR A 16 -9.87 -10.93 21.62
C THR A 16 -8.62 -11.40 20.89
N THR A 17 -8.64 -12.64 20.39
CA THR A 17 -7.53 -13.18 19.57
C THR A 17 -7.69 -12.79 18.09
N THR A 18 -6.62 -12.87 17.32
CA THR A 18 -6.67 -12.65 15.86
C THR A 18 -7.68 -13.58 15.16
N PRO A 19 -7.73 -14.90 15.44
CA PRO A 19 -8.79 -15.76 14.95
C PRO A 19 -10.20 -15.26 15.28
N ASP A 20 -10.45 -14.76 16.50
CA ASP A 20 -11.78 -14.29 16.90
C ASP A 20 -12.21 -13.06 16.11
N ARG A 21 -11.29 -12.11 15.89
CA ARG A 21 -11.53 -10.92 15.06
C ARG A 21 -11.83 -11.29 13.60
N LEU A 22 -11.07 -12.23 13.05
CA LEU A 22 -11.31 -12.73 11.69
C LEU A 22 -12.68 -13.41 11.57
N ARG A 23 -13.05 -14.28 12.52
CA ARG A 23 -14.37 -14.96 12.55
C ARG A 23 -15.51 -13.95 12.63
N ALA A 24 -15.40 -12.94 13.50
CA ALA A 24 -16.41 -11.91 13.62
C ALA A 24 -16.61 -11.15 12.30
N PHE A 25 -15.52 -10.81 11.62
CA PHE A 25 -15.58 -10.11 10.33
C PHE A 25 -16.25 -10.94 9.23
N VAL A 26 -15.90 -12.21 9.10
CA VAL A 26 -16.51 -13.07 8.05
C VAL A 26 -17.96 -13.42 8.35
N ALA A 27 -18.32 -13.60 9.64
CA ALA A 27 -19.68 -13.90 10.06
C ALA A 27 -20.66 -12.75 9.78
N GLU A 28 -20.24 -11.50 10.02
CA GLU A 28 -21.06 -10.31 9.70
C GLU A 28 -21.36 -10.18 8.20
N ARG A 29 -20.56 -10.82 7.35
CA ARG A 29 -20.62 -10.63 5.89
C ARG A 29 -21.13 -11.83 5.13
N GLU A 30 -21.58 -12.86 5.85
CA GLU A 30 -22.11 -14.09 5.27
C GLU A 30 -21.13 -14.70 4.24
N ILE A 31 -19.83 -14.43 4.39
CA ILE A 31 -18.80 -14.99 3.50
C ILE A 31 -18.60 -16.43 3.94
N PRO A 32 -18.81 -17.45 3.08
CA PRO A 32 -18.51 -18.82 3.44
C PRO A 32 -17.00 -18.95 3.73
N PHE A 33 -16.65 -19.45 4.90
CA PHE A 33 -15.27 -19.69 5.29
C PHE A 33 -15.11 -21.05 5.95
N SER A 34 -13.91 -21.62 5.87
CA SER A 34 -13.51 -22.76 6.69
C SER A 34 -12.67 -22.28 7.86
N ASP A 35 -12.71 -23.01 8.98
CA ASP A 35 -11.81 -22.73 10.11
C ASP A 35 -10.33 -22.79 9.69
N GLU A 36 -10.00 -23.58 8.67
CA GLU A 36 -8.64 -23.66 8.12
C GLU A 36 -8.22 -22.34 7.45
N ILE A 37 -9.10 -21.66 6.71
CA ILE A 37 -8.80 -20.35 6.11
C ILE A 37 -8.60 -19.31 7.21
N VAL A 38 -9.44 -19.31 8.24
CA VAL A 38 -9.30 -18.40 9.39
C VAL A 38 -7.98 -18.64 10.11
N ARG A 39 -7.62 -19.90 10.34
CA ARG A 39 -6.36 -20.27 10.99
C ARG A 39 -5.15 -19.81 10.17
N GLN A 40 -5.15 -20.07 8.85
CA GLN A 40 -4.07 -19.62 7.96
C GLN A 40 -3.94 -18.10 7.92
N ALA A 41 -5.06 -17.37 7.90
CA ALA A 41 -5.07 -15.91 7.96
C ALA A 41 -4.55 -15.40 9.30
N ALA A 42 -4.95 -16.03 10.42
CA ALA A 42 -4.44 -15.69 11.74
C ALA A 42 -2.93 -15.93 11.86
N ASP A 43 -2.43 -17.09 11.39
CA ASP A 43 -0.99 -17.40 11.38
C ASP A 43 -0.19 -16.34 10.59
N CYS A 44 -0.75 -15.82 9.49
CA CYS A 44 -0.11 -14.74 8.72
C CYS A 44 -0.03 -13.42 9.51
N LEU A 45 -1.07 -13.08 10.28
CA LEU A 45 -1.19 -11.83 11.03
C LEU A 45 -0.42 -11.88 12.36
N ASP A 46 -0.40 -13.02 13.04
CA ASP A 46 0.27 -13.23 14.33
C ASP A 46 1.80 -13.40 14.20
N SER A 47 2.34 -13.24 12.99
CA SER A 47 3.77 -13.11 12.78
C SER A 47 4.36 -12.02 13.69
N PRO A 48 5.50 -12.26 14.38
CA PRO A 48 6.15 -11.26 15.23
C PRO A 48 6.45 -9.93 14.51
N LEU A 49 6.59 -9.96 13.19
CA LEU A 49 6.85 -8.78 12.36
C LEU A 49 5.58 -7.98 12.03
N ALA A 50 4.41 -8.62 12.03
CA ALA A 50 3.11 -7.98 11.78
C ALA A 50 2.41 -7.56 13.09
N GLY A 51 2.87 -8.08 14.23
CA GLY A 51 2.40 -7.70 15.56
C GLY A 51 0.92 -8.05 15.79
N GLY A 52 0.39 -9.05 15.10
CA GLY A 52 -1.03 -9.43 15.18
C GLY A 52 -1.97 -8.46 14.46
N SER A 53 -1.48 -7.45 13.73
CA SER A 53 -2.33 -6.45 13.08
C SER A 53 -2.33 -6.58 11.57
N ALA A 54 -3.50 -6.38 10.96
CA ALA A 54 -3.66 -6.31 9.51
C ALA A 54 -2.83 -5.17 8.93
N MET A 55 -2.73 -4.04 9.63
CA MET A 55 -1.89 -2.91 9.22
C MET A 55 -0.40 -3.24 9.27
N GLY A 56 0.06 -3.91 10.32
CA GLY A 56 1.42 -4.43 10.41
C GLY A 56 1.73 -5.43 9.30
N TRP A 57 0.77 -6.32 8.97
CA TRP A 57 0.91 -7.25 7.86
C TRP A 57 0.99 -6.55 6.50
N ILE A 58 0.14 -5.54 6.24
CA ILE A 58 0.20 -4.73 5.00
C ILE A 58 1.54 -4.03 4.89
N THR A 59 1.97 -3.39 5.98
CA THR A 59 3.26 -2.72 6.07
C THR A 59 4.40 -3.70 5.74
N LEU A 60 4.45 -4.86 6.39
CA LEU A 60 5.45 -5.90 6.12
C LEU A 60 5.39 -6.40 4.67
N THR A 61 4.19 -6.63 4.16
CA THR A 61 3.95 -7.14 2.80
C THR A 61 4.48 -6.16 1.77
N SER A 62 4.23 -4.85 1.93
CA SER A 62 4.74 -3.77 1.07
C SER A 62 6.26 -3.77 0.90
N PHE A 63 7.01 -4.31 1.87
CA PHE A 63 8.47 -4.42 1.77
C PHE A 63 8.95 -5.78 1.24
N THR A 64 8.23 -6.85 1.55
CA THR A 64 8.73 -8.22 1.40
C THR A 64 8.14 -8.98 0.22
N ALA A 65 6.95 -8.61 -0.25
CA ALA A 65 6.28 -9.30 -1.32
C ALA A 65 6.86 -8.96 -2.70
N HIS A 66 6.69 -9.90 -3.62
CA HIS A 66 7.03 -9.71 -5.03
C HIS A 66 6.18 -8.55 -5.62
N PRO A 67 6.75 -7.67 -6.47
CA PRO A 67 6.02 -6.51 -7.01
C PRO A 67 4.70 -6.84 -7.72
N HIS A 68 4.61 -7.97 -8.43
CA HIS A 68 3.33 -8.42 -9.01
C HIS A 68 2.25 -8.72 -7.95
N ARG A 69 2.63 -9.26 -6.79
CA ARG A 69 1.68 -9.53 -5.70
C ARG A 69 1.24 -8.23 -5.04
N LEU A 70 2.14 -7.26 -4.90
CA LEU A 70 1.81 -5.94 -4.39
C LEU A 70 0.82 -5.21 -5.30
N TRP A 71 1.06 -5.28 -6.62
CA TRP A 71 0.13 -4.72 -7.59
C TRP A 71 -1.24 -5.39 -7.54
N ALA A 72 -1.30 -6.73 -7.51
CA ALA A 72 -2.56 -7.46 -7.37
C ALA A 72 -3.29 -7.13 -6.06
N LEU A 73 -2.56 -6.94 -4.96
CA LEU A 73 -3.13 -6.53 -3.68
C LEU A 73 -3.70 -5.10 -3.75
N LEU A 74 -3.01 -4.18 -4.44
CA LEU A 74 -3.48 -2.82 -4.66
C LEU A 74 -4.76 -2.80 -5.49
N ASP A 75 -4.78 -3.54 -6.61
CA ASP A 75 -5.98 -3.67 -7.45
C ASP A 75 -7.16 -4.25 -6.66
N TYR A 76 -6.90 -5.27 -5.84
CA TYR A 76 -7.92 -5.87 -4.98
C TYR A 76 -8.44 -4.88 -3.93
N ALA A 77 -7.56 -4.12 -3.27
CA ALA A 77 -7.97 -3.13 -2.27
C ALA A 77 -8.81 -2.01 -2.92
N MET A 78 -8.39 -1.51 -4.08
CA MET A 78 -9.11 -0.50 -4.85
C MET A 78 -10.49 -0.97 -5.31
N HIS A 79 -10.63 -2.25 -5.68
CA HIS A 79 -11.92 -2.83 -6.06
C HIS A 79 -12.95 -2.79 -4.90
N PHE A 80 -12.48 -2.83 -3.65
CA PHE A 80 -13.33 -2.89 -2.47
C PHE A 80 -13.44 -1.59 -1.68
N ALA A 81 -12.68 -0.55 -2.04
CA ALA A 81 -12.77 0.75 -1.39
C ALA A 81 -14.09 1.43 -1.73
N GLN A 82 -14.77 1.96 -0.72
CA GLN A 82 -16.08 2.62 -0.84
C GLN A 82 -16.05 4.05 -0.28
N THR A 83 -15.07 4.37 0.55
CA THR A 83 -14.98 5.64 1.28
C THR A 83 -13.63 6.31 1.10
N ASP A 84 -13.58 7.63 1.30
CA ASP A 84 -12.33 8.40 1.26
C ASP A 84 -11.32 7.92 2.32
N ALA A 85 -11.80 7.50 3.49
CA ALA A 85 -10.96 6.94 4.55
C ALA A 85 -10.26 5.65 4.09
N GLU A 86 -10.97 4.77 3.37
CA GLU A 86 -10.36 3.56 2.80
C GLU A 86 -9.35 3.90 1.70
N LEU A 87 -9.65 4.89 0.85
CA LEU A 87 -8.70 5.35 -0.17
C LEU A 87 -7.44 5.94 0.46
N GLU A 88 -7.58 6.71 1.54
CA GLU A 88 -6.44 7.24 2.31
C GLU A 88 -5.59 6.12 2.92
N LEU A 89 -6.23 5.11 3.53
CA LEU A 89 -5.52 3.93 4.05
C LEU A 89 -4.75 3.19 2.95
N ILE A 90 -5.35 3.04 1.76
CA ILE A 90 -4.69 2.44 0.59
C ILE A 90 -3.51 3.28 0.13
N ALA A 91 -3.68 4.60 0.07
CA ALA A 91 -2.65 5.52 -0.36
C ALA A 91 -1.41 5.41 0.55
N ILE A 92 -1.60 5.55 1.86
CA ILE A 92 -0.52 5.64 2.85
C ILE A 92 0.16 4.29 3.08
N ASN A 93 -0.61 3.20 3.16
CA ASN A 93 -0.07 1.91 3.62
C ASN A 93 0.30 0.95 2.49
N LEU A 94 -0.12 1.25 1.26
CA LEU A 94 0.14 0.38 0.11
C LEU A 94 0.73 1.15 -1.07
N ALA A 95 0.03 2.13 -1.63
CA ALA A 95 0.52 2.83 -2.82
C ALA A 95 1.85 3.57 -2.58
N GLU A 96 1.94 4.30 -1.47
CA GLU A 96 3.12 5.06 -1.07
C GLU A 96 4.36 4.18 -0.83
N PRO A 97 4.31 3.09 -0.04
CA PRO A 97 5.40 2.13 0.06
C PRO A 97 5.76 1.48 -1.28
N ILE A 98 4.77 1.10 -2.11
CA ILE A 98 5.04 0.52 -3.43
C ILE A 98 5.85 1.49 -4.28
N LEU A 99 5.44 2.75 -4.37
CA LEU A 99 6.13 3.78 -5.15
C LEU A 99 7.50 4.16 -4.55
N GLY A 100 7.65 4.09 -3.23
CA GLY A 100 8.92 4.32 -2.54
C GLY A 100 9.95 3.22 -2.78
N HIS A 101 9.52 1.96 -2.85
CA HIS A 101 10.40 0.80 -2.98
C HIS A 101 10.51 0.24 -4.40
N TYR A 102 9.50 0.43 -5.22
CA TYR A 102 9.38 -0.12 -6.57
C TYR A 102 8.93 0.98 -7.53
N GLY A 103 9.61 2.13 -7.48
CA GLY A 103 9.26 3.32 -8.25
C GLY A 103 9.24 3.12 -9.78
N SER A 104 9.89 2.08 -10.31
CA SER A 104 9.73 1.71 -11.73
C SER A 104 8.30 1.34 -12.10
N LEU A 105 7.45 1.00 -11.13
CA LEU A 105 6.03 0.76 -11.34
C LEU A 105 5.22 2.04 -11.62
N MET A 106 5.79 3.24 -11.45
CA MET A 106 5.09 4.52 -11.66
C MET A 106 4.34 4.60 -13.00
N VAL A 107 4.86 3.98 -14.06
CA VAL A 107 4.18 3.93 -15.36
C VAL A 107 2.82 3.21 -15.29
N HIS A 108 2.71 2.15 -14.48
CA HIS A 108 1.44 1.44 -14.29
C HIS A 108 0.46 2.29 -13.47
N PHE A 109 0.96 3.03 -12.48
CA PHE A 109 0.15 3.99 -11.72
C PHE A 109 -0.41 5.10 -12.62
N GLU A 110 0.41 5.68 -13.49
CA GLU A 110 -0.04 6.69 -14.46
C GLU A 110 -1.11 6.14 -15.42
N GLN A 111 -0.88 4.94 -15.97
CA GLN A 111 -1.84 4.27 -16.85
C GLN A 111 -3.17 4.02 -16.14
N ARG A 112 -3.11 3.49 -14.91
CA ARG A 112 -4.33 3.21 -14.13
C ARG A 112 -5.06 4.48 -13.73
N ALA A 113 -4.34 5.50 -13.27
CA ALA A 113 -4.94 6.80 -12.90
C ALA A 113 -5.60 7.50 -14.10
N GLY A 114 -5.06 7.34 -15.32
CA GLY A 114 -5.70 7.85 -16.54
C GLY A 114 -7.00 7.14 -16.91
N ALA A 115 -7.20 5.90 -16.44
CA ALA A 115 -8.38 5.09 -16.75
C ALA A 115 -9.42 5.04 -15.60
N ASP A 116 -9.02 5.37 -14.37
CA ASP A 116 -9.82 5.20 -13.17
C ASP A 116 -9.69 6.42 -12.25
N LEU A 117 -10.77 7.20 -12.16
CA LEU A 117 -10.80 8.43 -11.34
C LEU A 117 -10.69 8.14 -9.85
N ALA A 118 -11.23 7.02 -9.35
CA ALA A 118 -11.09 6.66 -7.95
C ALA A 118 -9.63 6.31 -7.61
N PHE A 119 -8.94 5.64 -8.53
CA PHE A 119 -7.51 5.38 -8.41
C PHE A 119 -6.68 6.68 -8.45
N ALA A 120 -7.00 7.59 -9.37
CA ALA A 120 -6.35 8.90 -9.42
C ALA A 120 -6.57 9.69 -8.12
N ARG A 121 -7.80 9.69 -7.59
CA ARG A 121 -8.14 10.30 -6.30
C ARG A 121 -7.35 9.67 -5.15
N MET A 122 -7.27 8.34 -5.06
CA MET A 122 -6.46 7.64 -4.03
C MET A 122 -5.02 8.16 -4.01
N LEU A 123 -4.39 8.32 -5.19
CA LEU A 123 -3.01 8.80 -5.26
C LEU A 123 -2.82 10.20 -4.69
N THR A 124 -3.86 11.01 -4.54
CA THR A 124 -3.75 12.34 -3.91
C THR A 124 -3.46 12.28 -2.41
N GLY A 125 -3.76 11.16 -1.76
CA GLY A 125 -3.42 10.88 -0.37
C GLY A 125 -2.02 10.31 -0.16
N ALA A 126 -1.26 10.03 -1.23
CA ALA A 126 0.08 9.45 -1.13
C ALA A 126 1.15 10.53 -0.89
N TRP A 127 2.04 10.28 0.07
CA TRP A 127 3.15 11.17 0.45
C TRP A 127 4.49 10.70 -0.10
N ARG A 128 5.51 11.55 -0.03
CA ARG A 128 6.86 11.25 -0.55
C ARG A 128 7.65 10.31 0.38
N TYR A 129 7.13 9.13 0.67
CA TYR A 129 7.90 8.12 1.39
C TYR A 129 8.92 7.46 0.50
N ARG A 130 10.19 7.80 0.71
CA ARG A 130 11.34 7.18 0.04
C ARG A 130 11.23 7.13 -1.48
N MET A 131 10.39 7.92 -2.13
CA MET A 131 10.34 7.97 -3.60
C MET A 131 11.60 8.65 -4.13
N SER A 132 12.07 8.23 -5.30
CA SER A 132 13.09 9.02 -6.03
C SER A 132 12.50 10.37 -6.46
N ASP A 133 13.36 11.32 -6.80
CA ASP A 133 12.92 12.64 -7.24
C ASP A 133 12.07 12.55 -8.52
N ASP A 134 12.40 11.63 -9.42
CA ASP A 134 11.64 11.38 -10.65
C ASP A 134 10.22 10.85 -10.35
N VAL A 135 10.12 9.82 -9.50
CA VAL A 135 8.84 9.20 -9.12
C VAL A 135 7.96 10.23 -8.40
N TRP A 136 8.54 10.98 -7.46
CA TRP A 136 7.82 12.03 -6.75
C TRP A 136 7.29 13.11 -7.67
N ARG A 137 8.13 13.62 -8.57
CA ARG A 137 7.74 14.63 -9.57
C ARG A 137 6.59 14.14 -10.44
N ARG A 138 6.60 12.87 -10.86
CA ARG A 138 5.54 12.26 -11.68
C ARG A 138 4.24 12.10 -10.89
N LEU A 139 4.32 11.61 -9.65
CA LEU A 139 3.18 11.54 -8.74
C LEU A 139 2.55 12.92 -8.52
N ARG A 140 3.35 13.96 -8.22
CA ARG A 140 2.85 15.34 -8.04
C ARG A 140 2.09 15.87 -9.26
N ARG A 141 2.54 15.53 -10.48
CA ARG A 141 1.82 15.92 -11.71
C ARG A 141 0.45 15.24 -11.80
N LEU A 142 0.36 13.95 -11.45
CA LEU A 142 -0.93 13.26 -11.39
C LEU A 142 -1.83 13.92 -10.35
N GLN A 143 -1.34 14.11 -9.13
CA GLN A 143 -2.10 14.69 -8.02
C GLN A 143 -2.64 16.08 -8.34
N ALA A 144 -1.85 16.92 -9.00
CA ALA A 144 -2.26 18.28 -9.40
C ALA A 144 -3.39 18.29 -10.45
N GLY A 145 -3.54 17.21 -11.22
CA GLY A 145 -4.58 17.07 -12.25
C GLY A 145 -5.91 16.51 -11.74
N VAL A 146 -6.01 16.13 -10.46
CA VAL A 146 -7.23 15.52 -9.91
C VAL A 146 -8.22 16.62 -9.46
N PRO A 147 -9.45 16.68 -10.01
CA PRO A 147 -10.40 17.76 -9.74
C PRO A 147 -10.96 17.74 -8.31
N ASP A 148 -11.15 16.54 -7.75
CA ASP A 148 -11.68 16.34 -6.40
C ASP A 148 -10.73 15.39 -5.63
N PRO A 149 -9.64 15.93 -5.06
CA PRO A 149 -8.65 15.15 -4.33
C PRO A 149 -9.09 14.83 -2.90
N LEU A 150 -8.46 13.83 -2.29
CA LEU A 150 -8.71 13.46 -0.90
C LEU A 150 -8.43 14.65 0.05
N PRO A 151 -9.18 14.78 1.17
CA PRO A 151 -8.97 15.84 2.15
C PRO A 151 -7.55 15.86 2.73
N CYS A 152 -6.91 14.69 2.85
CA CYS A 152 -5.56 14.51 3.35
C CYS A 152 -4.44 14.89 2.35
N ARG A 153 -4.78 15.46 1.18
CA ARG A 153 -3.80 15.80 0.15
C ARG A 153 -2.70 16.72 0.67
N ILE A 154 -1.50 16.53 0.14
CA ILE A 154 -0.40 17.48 0.36
C ILE A 154 -0.62 18.72 -0.54
N PRO A 155 -0.70 19.94 0.04
CA PRO A 155 -0.77 21.18 -0.73
C PRO A 155 0.37 21.32 -1.74
N ALA A 156 0.13 22.01 -2.86
CA ALA A 156 1.14 22.24 -3.89
C ALA A 156 2.39 22.95 -3.36
N GLU A 157 2.23 23.78 -2.33
CA GLU A 157 3.27 24.61 -1.77
C GLU A 157 4.17 23.87 -0.76
N ALA A 158 3.78 22.67 -0.29
CA ALA A 158 4.47 21.96 0.78
C ALA A 158 5.81 21.28 0.35
N GLY A 159 6.33 21.62 -0.84
CA GLY A 159 7.71 21.32 -1.26
C GLY A 159 8.09 19.84 -1.21
N ASP A 160 9.13 19.53 -0.42
CA ASP A 160 9.81 18.23 -0.41
C ASP A 160 9.01 17.07 0.17
N GLY A 161 7.82 17.33 0.72
CA GLY A 161 6.93 16.31 1.30
C GLY A 161 7.46 15.68 2.59
N HIS A 162 6.70 14.74 3.15
CA HIS A 162 7.10 13.96 4.33
C HIS A 162 8.37 13.16 4.04
N MET A 163 9.35 13.24 4.94
CA MET A 163 10.63 12.51 4.89
C MET A 163 11.56 12.78 3.69
N GLY A 164 11.22 13.68 2.76
CA GLY A 164 12.06 13.96 1.58
C GLY A 164 13.49 14.42 1.92
N HIS A 165 13.65 15.17 3.01
CA HIS A 165 14.94 15.65 3.52
C HIS A 165 15.82 14.53 4.11
N THR A 166 15.23 13.36 4.41
CA THR A 166 15.95 12.21 4.99
C THR A 166 16.61 11.31 3.93
N LEU A 167 16.32 11.56 2.64
CA LEU A 167 16.80 10.72 1.55
C LEU A 167 18.23 11.10 1.14
N SER A 168 19.11 10.11 1.10
CA SER A 168 20.45 10.28 0.53
C SER A 168 20.38 10.59 -0.97
N ALA A 169 21.44 11.20 -1.53
CA ALA A 169 21.53 11.47 -2.97
C ALA A 169 21.32 10.21 -3.83
N ARG A 170 21.83 9.06 -3.35
CA ARG A 170 21.63 7.76 -4.01
C ARG A 170 20.16 7.36 -4.02
N GLU A 171 19.46 7.50 -2.91
CA GLU A 171 18.02 7.18 -2.84
C GLU A 171 17.21 8.13 -3.72
N ARG A 172 17.55 9.41 -3.75
CA ARG A 172 16.89 10.38 -4.63
C ARG A 172 17.03 10.05 -6.11
N ALA A 173 18.14 9.41 -6.51
CA ALA A 173 18.40 9.01 -7.89
C ALA A 173 17.84 7.62 -8.27
N GLN A 174 17.68 6.69 -7.32
CA GLN A 174 17.32 5.31 -7.61
C GLN A 174 15.82 5.06 -7.44
N ALA A 175 15.09 4.66 -8.48
CA ALA A 175 13.64 4.40 -8.40
C ALA A 175 13.29 3.14 -7.59
N ASP A 176 14.03 2.05 -7.80
CA ASP A 176 13.77 0.76 -7.12
C ASP A 176 14.74 0.52 -5.97
N LYS A 177 14.21 0.36 -4.77
CA LYS A 177 14.95 0.24 -3.50
C LYS A 177 14.59 -1.01 -2.70
N GLY A 178 13.49 -1.69 -3.07
CA GLY A 178 12.98 -2.86 -2.37
C GLY A 178 13.87 -4.11 -2.50
N LEU A 179 13.32 -5.24 -2.04
CA LEU A 179 13.98 -6.55 -2.09
C LEU A 179 14.08 -7.11 -3.49
N TYR A 180 13.21 -6.69 -4.40
CA TYR A 180 13.23 -7.10 -5.80
C TYR A 180 13.76 -5.97 -6.69
N ARG A 181 14.48 -6.35 -7.75
CA ARG A 181 14.92 -5.45 -8.83
C ARG A 181 14.66 -6.09 -10.18
N ARG A 182 14.50 -5.28 -11.22
CA ARG A 182 14.46 -5.80 -12.59
C ARG A 182 15.87 -6.21 -13.04
N ASP A 183 15.97 -7.36 -13.70
CA ASP A 183 17.18 -7.76 -14.43
C ASP A 183 17.23 -7.08 -15.82
N ALA A 184 18.29 -7.36 -16.59
CA ALA A 184 18.47 -6.77 -17.92
C ALA A 184 17.34 -7.16 -18.91
N ALA A 185 16.62 -8.25 -18.65
CA ALA A 185 15.46 -8.68 -19.42
C ALA A 185 14.14 -8.10 -18.88
N GLY A 186 14.20 -7.24 -17.85
CA GLY A 186 13.03 -6.60 -17.24
C GLY A 186 12.30 -7.45 -16.21
N ASN A 187 12.78 -8.65 -15.89
CA ASN A 187 12.13 -9.56 -14.95
C ASN A 187 12.51 -9.22 -13.51
N TRP A 188 11.55 -9.34 -12.60
CA TRP A 188 11.80 -9.16 -11.18
C TRP A 188 12.63 -10.31 -10.61
N ARG A 189 13.75 -9.96 -9.98
CA ARG A 189 14.63 -10.87 -9.26
C ARG A 189 14.83 -10.38 -7.85
N MET A 190 14.76 -11.29 -6.88
CA MET A 190 15.15 -10.99 -5.51
C MET A 190 16.61 -10.58 -5.50
N ARG A 191 16.93 -9.52 -4.79
CA ARG A 191 18.32 -9.10 -4.54
C ARG A 191 18.91 -10.19 -3.65
N SER A 192 19.84 -10.95 -4.20
CA SER A 192 20.68 -11.87 -3.41
C SER A 192 21.28 -11.04 -2.27
N GLY A 193 21.00 -11.44 -1.03
CA GLY A 193 21.52 -10.79 0.15
C GLY A 193 23.04 -10.62 0.04
N ARG A 194 23.53 -9.45 0.47
CA ARG A 194 24.95 -9.32 0.80
C ARG A 194 25.19 -9.94 2.16
#